data_AF-A0A7R9VZV9-F1
#
_entry.id   AF-A0A7R9VZV9-F1
#
_cell.length_a   1.000
_cell.length_b   1.000
_cell.length_c   1.000
_cell.angle_alpha   90.00
_cell.angle_beta   90.00
_cell.angle_gamma   90.00
#
_symmetry.space_group_name_H-M   'P 1'
#
loop_
_entity.id
_entity.type
_entity.pdbx_description
1 polymer ?
#
loop_
_entity_poly.entity_id
_entity_poly.type
_entity_poly.pdbx_seq_one_letter_code
_entity_poly.pdbx_strand_id
1 'polypeptide(L)'
;KEAPSTIGDRVKLRTSRVDRKASVSKDFLSRLNNLRVFREHYGHTFVPKGIDEGLFAWTCSQRQKYASSLLPAEEIKALEDVGFSWAELSQKERNNFIWHL
;
A
#
# COMPACT_ATOMS: atom_id res chain seq x y z
N LYS A 1 30.34 -27.86 -29.82
CA LYS A 1 29.09 -28.16 -30.55
C LYS A 1 28.25 -28.95 -29.56
N GLU A 2 27.13 -28.54 -28.98
CA GLU A 2 26.12 -27.51 -29.29
C GLU A 2 25.57 -26.93 -27.96
N ALA A 3 24.93 -25.77 -28.06
CA ALA A 3 24.31 -24.97 -26.99
C ALA A 3 22.86 -25.45 -26.69
N PRO A 4 21.97 -24.64 -26.08
CA PRO A 4 21.96 -24.00 -24.76
C PRO A 4 20.75 -24.51 -23.91
N SER A 5 20.85 -24.48 -22.57
CA SER A 5 19.73 -24.87 -21.71
C SER A 5 18.59 -23.84 -21.75
N THR A 6 17.48 -24.28 -22.32
CA THR A 6 16.19 -23.61 -22.49
C THR A 6 15.54 -23.21 -21.14
N ILE A 7 15.25 -21.91 -21.02
CA ILE A 7 13.99 -21.32 -20.52
C ILE A 7 13.40 -22.00 -19.26
N GLY A 8 13.77 -21.47 -18.09
CA GLY A 8 13.01 -21.65 -16.86
C GLY A 8 11.95 -20.57 -16.74
N ASP A 9 10.73 -20.91 -17.14
CA ASP A 9 9.48 -20.19 -16.94
C ASP A 9 9.47 -19.23 -15.74
N ARG A 10 9.45 -17.93 -16.05
CA ARG A 10 9.06 -16.87 -15.12
C ARG A 10 7.57 -17.07 -14.82
N VAL A 11 7.27 -17.88 -13.81
CA VAL A 11 5.92 -18.08 -13.27
C VAL A 11 5.30 -16.71 -13.01
N LYS A 12 4.36 -16.33 -13.87
CA LYS A 12 3.39 -15.27 -13.62
C LYS A 12 2.70 -15.64 -12.31
N LEU A 13 3.01 -14.93 -11.22
CA LEU A 13 2.19 -14.92 -10.01
C LEU A 13 0.84 -14.29 -10.37
N ARG A 14 0.01 -15.11 -11.01
CA ARG A 14 -1.41 -14.90 -11.24
C ARG A 14 -2.04 -15.05 -9.87
N THR A 15 -2.44 -13.93 -9.27
CA THR A 15 -3.16 -13.88 -8.00
C THR A 15 -4.43 -14.72 -8.13
N SER A 16 -4.37 -15.95 -7.63
CA SER A 16 -5.48 -16.89 -7.66
C SER A 16 -6.59 -16.42 -6.72
N ARG A 17 -7.80 -16.39 -7.27
CA ARG A 17 -9.08 -16.24 -6.59
C ARG A 17 -9.31 -17.40 -5.61
N VAL A 18 -8.81 -17.29 -4.39
CA VAL A 18 -9.14 -18.23 -3.32
C VAL A 18 -9.46 -17.46 -2.03
N ASP A 19 -10.74 -17.55 -1.67
CA ASP A 19 -11.30 -17.49 -0.32
C ASP A 19 -11.35 -16.14 0.40
N ARG A 20 -12.45 -15.44 0.07
CA ARG A 20 -13.13 -14.45 0.91
C ARG A 20 -13.55 -15.06 2.25
N LYS A 21 -12.70 -15.00 3.27
CA LYS A 21 -13.16 -14.82 4.66
C LYS A 21 -12.11 -14.04 5.43
N ALA A 22 -12.58 -12.96 6.04
CA ALA A 22 -11.89 -11.97 6.85
C ALA A 22 -10.82 -12.58 7.80
N SER A 23 -9.63 -12.80 7.26
CA SER A 23 -8.41 -12.76 8.04
C SER A 23 -7.77 -11.43 7.67
N VAL A 24 -7.95 -10.43 8.53
CA VAL A 24 -7.18 -9.20 8.43
C VAL A 24 -5.72 -9.65 8.46
N SER A 25 -5.05 -9.60 7.30
CA SER A 25 -3.71 -10.17 7.18
C SER A 25 -2.80 -9.53 8.23
N LYS A 26 -1.95 -10.32 8.87
CA LYS A 26 -0.96 -9.80 9.84
C LYS A 26 -0.13 -8.67 9.22
N ASP A 27 0.09 -8.73 7.90
CA ASP A 27 0.74 -7.69 7.11
C ASP A 27 -0.07 -6.39 7.04
N PHE A 28 -1.40 -6.45 7.00
CA PHE A 28 -2.27 -5.27 7.01
C PHE A 28 -2.18 -4.53 8.35
N LEU A 29 -2.34 -5.24 9.47
CA LEU A 29 -2.30 -4.63 10.80
C LEU A 29 -0.93 -4.00 11.09
N SER A 30 0.16 -4.67 10.70
CA SER A 30 1.51 -4.14 10.86
C SER A 30 1.71 -2.83 10.08
N ARG A 31 1.28 -2.79 8.81
CA ARG A 31 1.39 -1.59 7.97
C ARG A 31 0.45 -0.47 8.41
N LEU A 32 -0.74 -0.82 8.88
CA LEU A 32 -1.68 0.15 9.47
C LEU A 32 -1.08 0.80 10.73
N ASN A 33 -0.43 0.01 11.58
CA ASN A 33 0.25 0.54 12.75
C ASN A 33 1.43 1.45 12.36
N ASN A 34 2.23 1.07 11.36
CA ASN A 34 3.29 1.93 10.84
C ASN A 34 2.75 3.25 10.29
N LEU A 35 1.61 3.22 9.60
CA LEU A 35 0.93 4.42 9.11
C LEU A 35 0.44 5.31 10.25
N ARG A 36 -0.07 4.71 11.34
CA ARG A 36 -0.47 5.45 12.54
C ARG A 36 0.71 6.15 13.20
N VAL A 37 1.81 5.43 13.40
CA VAL A 37 3.06 6.00 13.94
C VAL A 37 3.55 7.13 13.03
N PHE A 38 3.55 6.91 11.71
CA PHE A 38 3.90 7.94 10.74
C PHE A 38 3.00 9.18 10.88
N ARG A 39 1.67 9.01 11.00
CA ARG A 39 0.78 10.15 11.24
C ARG A 39 1.09 10.87 12.55
N GLU A 40 1.41 10.15 13.63
CA GLU A 40 1.75 10.76 14.92
C GLU A 40 3.03 11.60 14.84
N HIS A 41 4.02 11.15 14.06
CA HIS A 41 5.27 11.89 13.86
C HIS A 41 5.15 13.06 12.87
N TYR A 42 4.44 12.87 11.77
CA TYR A 42 4.42 13.80 10.63
C TYR A 42 3.14 14.64 10.52
N GLY A 43 2.10 14.28 11.28
CA GLY A 43 0.78 14.93 11.24
C GLY A 43 -0.08 14.56 10.01
N HIS A 44 0.46 13.78 9.06
CA HIS A 44 -0.24 13.38 7.85
C HIS A 44 -0.04 11.89 7.51
N THR A 45 -0.95 11.32 6.73
CA THR A 45 -0.88 9.92 6.28
C THR A 45 -0.25 9.76 4.89
N PHE A 46 0.28 10.83 4.32
CA PHE A 46 0.99 10.80 3.04
C PHE A 46 2.44 10.40 3.24
N VAL A 47 2.73 9.13 2.98
CA VAL A 47 4.09 8.63 3.06
C VAL A 47 4.86 9.09 1.81
N PRO A 48 5.96 9.82 1.94
CA PRO A 48 6.77 10.22 0.81
C PRO A 48 7.62 9.06 0.30
N LYS A 49 7.96 9.11 -1.00
CA LYS A 49 8.90 8.17 -1.59
C LYS A 49 10.30 8.51 -1.06
N GLY A 50 10.89 7.59 -0.30
CA GLY A 50 12.24 7.73 0.27
C GLY A 50 12.33 7.61 1.79
N ILE A 51 11.20 7.72 2.52
CA ILE A 51 11.18 7.44 3.97
C ILE A 51 10.92 5.96 4.22
N ASP A 52 9.82 5.44 3.69
CA ASP A 52 9.48 4.01 3.75
C ASP A 52 8.85 3.61 2.41
N GLU A 53 9.65 2.97 1.56
CA GLU A 53 9.18 2.52 0.24
C GLU A 53 8.10 1.43 0.36
N GLY A 54 8.17 0.59 1.39
CA GLY A 54 7.20 -0.48 1.63
C GLY A 54 5.84 0.08 2.02
N LEU A 55 5.82 1.06 2.91
CA LEU A 55 4.61 1.75 3.34
C LEU A 55 4.07 2.66 2.24
N PHE A 56 4.93 3.36 1.49
CA PHE A 56 4.52 4.10 0.30
C PHE A 56 3.80 3.20 -0.71
N ALA A 57 4.44 2.11 -1.15
CA ALA A 57 3.84 1.18 -2.12
C ALA A 57 2.54 0.56 -1.59
N TRP A 58 2.47 0.29 -0.28
CA TRP A 58 1.25 -0.18 0.36
C TRP A 58 0.12 0.83 0.27
N THR A 59 0.35 2.09 0.68
CA THR A 59 -0.69 3.14 0.64
C THR A 59 -1.19 3.36 -0.79
N CYS A 60 -0.31 3.32 -1.79
CA CYS A 60 -0.70 3.36 -3.20
C CYS A 60 -1.58 2.16 -3.58
N SER A 61 -1.20 0.95 -3.15
CA SER A 61 -1.98 -0.27 -3.40
C SER A 61 -3.38 -0.20 -2.76
N GLN A 62 -3.49 0.36 -1.54
CA GLN A 62 -4.78 0.55 -0.88
C GLN A 62 -5.67 1.52 -1.66
N ARG A 63 -5.14 2.65 -2.13
CA ARG A 63 -5.92 3.60 -2.97
C ARG A 63 -6.43 2.93 -4.24
N GLN A 64 -5.60 2.16 -4.94
CA GLN A 64 -6.00 1.44 -6.15
C GLN A 64 -7.10 0.41 -5.87
N LYS A 65 -6.97 -0.36 -4.78
CA LYS A 65 -7.97 -1.32 -4.33
C LYS A 65 -9.28 -0.63 -3.93
N TYR A 66 -9.22 0.53 -3.26
CA TYR A 66 -10.39 1.33 -2.91
C TYR A 66 -11.11 1.85 -4.16
N ALA A 67 -10.37 2.43 -5.12
CA ALA A 67 -10.92 2.88 -6.40
C ALA A 67 -11.55 1.73 -7.20
N SER A 68 -10.99 0.52 -7.08
CA SER A 68 -11.53 -0.69 -7.72
C SER A 68 -12.62 -1.40 -6.89
N SER A 69 -13.03 -0.84 -5.74
CA SER A 69 -13.98 -1.47 -4.79
C SER A 69 -13.57 -2.90 -4.36
N LEU A 70 -12.28 -3.19 -4.34
CA LEU A 70 -11.70 -4.47 -3.94
C LEU A 70 -11.29 -4.52 -2.45
N LEU A 71 -11.43 -3.40 -1.74
CA LEU A 71 -11.02 -3.24 -0.36
C LEU A 71 -12.19 -3.62 0.57
N PRO A 72 -12.00 -4.50 1.56
CA PRO A 72 -13.04 -4.84 2.53
C PRO A 72 -13.48 -3.63 3.34
N ALA A 73 -14.76 -3.55 3.69
CA ALA A 73 -15.29 -2.44 4.50
C ALA A 73 -14.58 -2.30 5.86
N GLU A 74 -14.14 -3.40 6.47
CA GLU A 74 -13.39 -3.37 7.73
C GLU A 74 -12.00 -2.72 7.56
N GLU A 75 -11.31 -3.00 6.45
CA GLU A 75 -10.01 -2.38 6.15
C GLU A 75 -10.17 -0.89 5.81
N ILE A 76 -11.25 -0.52 5.10
CA ILE A 76 -11.59 0.87 4.83
C ILE A 76 -11.78 1.63 6.15
N LYS A 77 -12.63 1.08 7.03
CA LYS A 77 -12.92 1.69 8.33
C LYS A 77 -11.66 1.83 9.19
N ALA A 78 -10.79 0.82 9.19
CA ALA A 78 -9.53 0.86 9.93
C ALA A 78 -8.58 1.95 9.39
N LEU A 79 -8.52 2.14 8.07
CA LEU A 79 -7.75 3.22 7.45
C LEU A 79 -8.34 4.60 7.74
N GLU A 80 -9.67 4.74 7.70
CA GLU A 80 -10.37 5.97 8.05
C GLU A 80 -10.19 6.36 9.52
N ASP A 81 -10.18 5.39 10.44
CA ASP A 81 -9.91 5.62 11.87
C ASP A 81 -8.50 6.18 12.11
N VAL A 82 -7.52 5.71 11.32
CA VAL A 82 -6.17 6.27 11.29
C VAL A 82 -6.13 7.64 10.60
N GLY A 83 -7.21 8.10 9.98
CA GLY A 83 -7.28 9.37 9.25
C GLY A 83 -6.63 9.30 7.88
N PHE A 84 -6.61 8.12 7.25
CA PHE A 84 -6.03 7.92 5.93
C PHE A 84 -6.82 8.68 4.88
N SER A 85 -6.17 9.65 4.24
CA SER A 85 -6.78 10.35 3.11
C SER A 85 -6.73 9.49 1.87
N TRP A 86 -7.90 9.15 1.31
CA TRP A 86 -8.04 8.43 0.04
C TRP A 86 -7.78 9.31 -1.19
N ALA A 87 -7.88 10.63 -1.03
CA ALA A 87 -7.67 11.58 -2.12
C ALA A 87 -6.28 11.40 -2.73
N GLU A 88 -6.21 11.33 -4.06
CA GLU A 88 -4.95 11.38 -4.77
C GLU A 88 -4.45 12.82 -4.71
N LEU A 89 -3.54 13.11 -3.78
CA LEU A 89 -2.88 14.40 -3.76
C LEU A 89 -2.14 14.60 -5.06
N SER A 90 -2.30 15.79 -5.63
CA SER A 90 -1.47 16.23 -6.73
C SER A 90 0.01 16.14 -6.37
N GLN A 91 0.88 15.96 -7.37
CA GLN A 91 2.33 15.94 -7.16
C GLN A 91 2.81 17.20 -6.41
N LYS A 92 2.12 18.32 -6.59
CA LYS A 92 2.38 19.60 -5.91
C LYS A 92 2.13 19.50 -4.40
N GLU A 93 1.01 18.92 -3.99
CA GLU A 93 0.68 18.73 -2.57
C GLU A 93 1.61 17.70 -1.93
N ARG A 94 1.93 16.61 -2.63
CA ARG A 94 2.93 15.63 -2.18
C ARG A 94 4.30 16.25 -1.92
N ASN A 95 4.75 17.14 -2.81
CA ASN A 95 6.02 17.83 -2.63
C ASN A 95 5.97 18.86 -1.50
N ASN A 96 4.85 19.58 -1.32
CA ASN A 96 4.71 20.59 -0.26
C ASN A 96 4.85 20.01 1.16
N PHE A 97 4.39 18.77 1.39
CA PHE A 97 4.55 18.11 2.69
C PHE A 97 5.97 17.55 2.93
N ILE A 98 6.82 17.47 1.91
CA ILE A 98 8.21 16.98 2.03
C ILE A 98 9.18 18.10 2.46
N TRP A 99 8.90 19.37 2.15
CA TRP A 99 9.84 20.48 2.40
C TRP A 99 9.86 21.01 3.85
N HIS A 100 9.09 20.42 4.76
CA HIS A 100 9.05 20.82 6.18
C HIS A 100 9.56 19.74 7.14
N LEU A 101 10.30 18.75 6.60
CA LEU A 101 11.03 17.72 7.34
C LEU A 101 12.53 17.97 7.24
#